data_AF-A0A9X3MM99-F1
#
_entry.id   AF-A0A9X3MM99-F1
#
_cell.length_a   1.000
_cell.length_b   1.000
_cell.length_c   1.000
_cell.angle_alpha   90.00
_cell.angle_beta   90.00
_cell.angle_gamma   90.00
#
_symmetry.space_group_name_H-M   'P 1'
#
loop_
_entity.id
_entity.type
_entity.pdbx_description
1 polymer ?
#
loop_
_entity_poly.entity_id
_entity_poly.type
_entity_poly.pdbx_seq_one_letter_code
_entity_poly.pdbx_strand_id
1 'polypeptide(L)' 'MPLRPLRRAPMMLGGVGFQVGLDEAHHKQLQAQWEAARAAAPGPDVVTQLKELKSLLDEGALTPEEFQTAKGKVLQN' A
#
# COMPACT_ATOMS: atom_id res chain seq x y z
N MET A 1 28.62 53.30 -24.69
CA MET A 1 27.83 53.40 -23.44
C MET A 1 26.80 52.27 -23.41
N PRO A 2 27.04 51.14 -22.72
CA PRO A 2 26.08 50.04 -22.68
C PRO A 2 24.97 50.32 -21.67
N LEU A 3 23.72 50.38 -22.16
CA LEU A 3 22.50 50.52 -21.36
C LEU A 3 22.25 49.22 -20.59
N ARG A 4 22.11 49.34 -19.27
CA ARG A 4 21.87 48.23 -18.34
C ARG A 4 20.44 47.71 -18.49
N PRO A 5 20.19 46.39 -18.56
CA PRO A 5 18.82 45.86 -18.52
C PRO A 5 18.28 45.92 -17.09
N LEU A 6 17.10 46.53 -16.92
CA LEU A 6 16.37 46.49 -15.66
C LEU A 6 16.02 45.04 -15.31
N ARG A 7 16.51 44.59 -14.15
CA ARG A 7 16.08 43.37 -13.47
C ARG A 7 14.58 43.44 -13.22
N ARG A 8 13.82 42.60 -13.92
CA ARG A 8 12.39 42.37 -13.71
C ARG A 8 12.25 41.62 -12.38
N ALA A 9 11.76 42.30 -11.34
CA ALA A 9 11.42 41.66 -10.08
C ALA A 9 10.20 40.75 -10.28
N PRO A 10 10.21 39.50 -9.79
CA PRO A 10 8.98 38.73 -9.69
C PRO A 10 8.07 39.41 -8.66
N MET A 11 6.90 39.85 -9.12
CA MET A 11 5.80 40.23 -8.25
C MET A 11 5.42 39.02 -7.38
N MET A 12 5.77 39.09 -6.10
CA MET A 12 5.21 38.23 -5.06
C MET A 12 3.79 38.73 -4.76
N LEU A 13 2.82 38.28 -5.56
CA LEU A 13 1.40 38.56 -5.38
C LEU A 13 0.65 37.22 -5.43
N GLY A 14 0.22 36.75 -4.26
CA GLY A 14 -0.61 35.54 -4.16
C GLY A 14 -0.33 34.64 -2.96
N GLY A 15 -0.04 35.22 -1.79
CA GLY A 15 -0.22 34.47 -0.55
C GLY A 15 -1.71 34.13 -0.36
N VAL A 16 -1.97 32.98 0.26
CA VAL A 16 -3.27 32.48 0.76
C VAL A 16 -4.12 31.58 -0.17
N GLY A 17 -3.82 31.43 -1.47
CA GLY A 17 -4.57 30.49 -2.34
C GLY A 17 -4.08 29.02 -2.35
N PHE A 18 -2.82 28.76 -2.00
CA PHE A 18 -2.18 27.45 -2.20
C PHE A 18 -2.26 26.50 -1.01
N GLN A 19 -2.63 26.96 0.19
CA GLN A 19 -2.57 26.11 1.39
C GLN A 19 -3.73 25.09 1.48
N VAL A 20 -4.93 25.41 0.99
CA VAL A 20 -6.09 24.50 1.09
C VAL A 20 -5.99 23.31 0.12
N GLY A 21 -5.42 23.52 -1.07
CA GLY A 21 -5.22 22.42 -2.03
C GLY A 21 -4.05 21.49 -1.70
N LEU A 22 -3.06 21.96 -0.93
CA LEU A 22 -1.89 21.18 -0.55
C LEU A 22 -2.23 20.05 0.43
N ASP A 23 -3.17 20.33 1.35
CA ASP A 23 -3.63 19.39 2.38
C ASP A 23 -4.42 18.23 1.77
N GLU A 24 -5.32 18.53 0.82
CA GLU A 24 -6.11 17.52 0.10
C GLU A 24 -5.22 16.60 -0.76
N ALA A 25 -4.19 17.14 -1.41
CA ALA A 25 -3.23 16.37 -2.19
C ALA A 25 -2.41 15.41 -1.30
N HIS A 26 -1.98 15.88 -0.12
CA HIS A 26 -1.24 15.06 0.83
C HIS A 26 -2.11 13.90 1.36
N HIS A 27 -3.37 14.18 1.70
CA HIS A 27 -4.33 13.16 2.13
C HIS A 27 -4.61 12.12 1.04
N LYS A 28 -4.79 12.55 -0.22
CA LYS A 28 -4.95 11.62 -1.35
C LYS A 28 -3.71 10.76 -1.57
N GLN A 29 -2.52 11.33 -1.44
CA GLN A 29 -1.29 10.57 -1.57
C GLN A 29 -1.16 9.52 -0.45
N LEU A 30 -1.53 9.88 0.78
CA LEU A 30 -1.52 8.99 1.94
C LEU A 30 -2.53 7.83 1.83
N GLN A 31 -3.69 8.07 1.23
CA GLN A 31 -4.63 7.01 0.90
C GLN A 31 -4.12 6.12 -0.24
N ALA A 32 -3.63 6.71 -1.34
CA ALA A 32 -3.10 5.96 -2.47
C ALA A 32 -1.92 5.07 -2.08
N GLN A 33 -1.02 5.54 -1.20
CA GLN A 33 0.08 4.71 -0.68
C GLN A 33 -0.42 3.61 0.28
N TRP A 34 -1.49 3.82 1.05
CA TRP A 34 -2.10 2.77 1.87
C TRP A 34 -2.79 1.70 1.01
N GLU A 35 -3.50 2.11 -0.04
CA GLU A 35 -4.12 1.20 -1.00
C GLU A 35 -3.06 0.44 -1.81
N ALA A 36 -2.00 1.12 -2.26
CA ALA A 36 -0.88 0.49 -2.94
C ALA A 36 -0.11 -0.47 -2.03
N ALA A 37 0.12 -0.10 -0.76
CA ALA A 37 0.74 -0.99 0.22
C ALA A 37 -0.14 -2.21 0.54
N ARG A 38 -1.47 -2.03 0.59
CA ARG A 38 -2.42 -3.14 0.78
C ARG A 38 -2.49 -4.05 -0.43
N ALA A 39 -2.39 -3.51 -1.65
CA ALA A 39 -2.36 -4.29 -2.88
C ALA A 39 -1.00 -4.98 -3.11
N ALA A 40 0.09 -4.41 -2.59
CA ALA A 40 1.44 -4.95 -2.70
C ALA A 40 1.81 -5.91 -1.57
N ALA A 41 0.95 -6.10 -0.57
CA ALA A 41 1.14 -7.15 0.42
C ALA A 41 1.07 -8.50 -0.32
N PRO A 42 2.17 -9.27 -0.42
CA PRO A 42 2.11 -10.59 -1.00
C PRO A 42 1.12 -11.39 -0.16
N GLY A 43 0.05 -11.88 -0.78
CA GLY A 43 -0.87 -12.80 -0.13
C GLY A 43 -0.09 -13.95 0.49
N PRO A 44 -0.58 -14.55 1.59
CA PRO A 44 0.16 -15.61 2.27
C PRO A 44 0.50 -16.70 1.25
N ASP A 45 1.80 -16.88 1.04
CA ASP A 45 2.33 -17.83 0.07
C ASP A 45 1.69 -19.20 0.31
N VAL A 46 1.37 -19.94 -0.75
CA VAL A 46 0.74 -21.28 -0.65
C VAL A 46 1.51 -22.16 0.33
N VAL A 47 2.84 -22.06 0.37
CA VAL A 47 3.70 -22.79 1.31
C VAL A 47 3.47 -22.37 2.77
N THR A 48 3.20 -21.09 3.01
CA THR A 48 2.88 -20.55 4.35
C THR A 48 1.54 -21.07 4.84
N GLN A 49 0.51 -21.05 3.99
CA GLN A 49 -0.81 -21.59 4.34
C GLN A 49 -0.77 -23.09 4.64
N LEU A 50 0.03 -23.87 3.89
CA LEU A 50 0.23 -25.30 4.14
C LEU A 50 0.97 -25.57 5.46
N LYS A 51 1.92 -24.71 5.85
CA LYS A 51 2.60 -24.79 7.15
C LYS A 51 1.66 -24.50 8.32
N GLU A 52 0.81 -23.49 8.19
CA GLU A 52 -0.21 -23.18 9.21
C GLU A 52 -1.19 -24.35 9.38
N LEU A 53 -1.70 -24.91 8.27
CA LEU A 53 -2.55 -26.10 8.31
C LEU A 53 -1.86 -27.31 8.98
N LYS A 54 -0.56 -27.52 8.73
CA LYS A 54 0.19 -28.61 9.36
C LYS A 54 0.39 -28.38 10.85
N SER A 55 0.54 -27.12 11.27
CA SER A 55 0.66 -26.74 12.69
C SER A 55 -0.65 -26.98 13.43
N LEU A 56 -1.77 -26.57 12.84
CA LEU A 56 -3.12 -26.82 13.39
C LEU A 56 -3.45 -28.31 13.51
N LEU A 57 -2.97 -29.15 12.58
CA LEU A 57 -3.07 -30.60 12.68
C LEU A 57 -2.21 -31.17 13.83
N ASP A 58 -1.00 -30.63 14.03
CA ASP A 58 -0.08 -31.05 15.09
C ASP A 58 -0.61 -30.66 16.49
N GLU A 59 -1.26 -29.49 16.59
CA GLU A 59 -1.95 -29.02 17.78
C GLU A 59 -3.26 -29.78 18.06
N GLY A 60 -3.70 -30.66 17.14
CA GLY A 60 -4.96 -31.39 17.24
C GLY A 60 -6.21 -30.53 17.06
N ALA A 61 -6.06 -29.29 16.59
CA ALA A 61 -7.16 -28.38 16.27
C ALA A 61 -7.89 -28.79 14.98
N LEU A 62 -7.24 -29.59 14.12
CA LEU A 62 -7.81 -30.17 12.92
C LEU A 62 -7.68 -31.70 12.94
N THR A 63 -8.67 -32.38 12.40
CA THR A 63 -8.55 -33.81 12.07
C THR A 63 -7.77 -34.01 10.77
N PRO A 64 -7.14 -35.18 10.56
CA PRO A 64 -6.42 -35.47 9.31
C PRO A 64 -7.29 -35.38 8.05
N GLU A 65 -8.60 -35.64 8.16
CA GLU A 65 -9.56 -35.52 7.07
C GLU A 65 -9.84 -34.05 6.71
N GLU A 66 -9.96 -33.18 7.71
CA GLU A 66 -10.15 -31.73 7.51
C GLU A 66 -8.88 -31.09 6.91
N PHE A 67 -7.71 -31.52 7.35
CA PHE A 67 -6.43 -31.07 6.79
C PHE A 67 -6.30 -31.41 5.30
N GLN A 68 -6.65 -32.64 4.88
CA GLN A 68 -6.64 -33.05 3.47
C GLN A 68 -7.57 -32.19 2.62
N THR A 69 -8.78 -31.93 3.12
CA THR A 69 -9.77 -31.08 2.44
C THR A 69 -9.27 -29.63 2.31
N ALA A 70 -8.70 -29.07 3.37
CA ALA A 70 -8.15 -27.72 3.38
C ALA A 70 -6.93 -27.59 2.45
N LYS A 71 -6.02 -28.58 2.48
CA LYS A 71 -4.87 -28.66 1.56
C LYS A 71 -5.32 -28.70 0.10
N GLY A 72 -6.37 -29.48 -0.21
CA GLY A 72 -6.96 -29.53 -1.54
C GLY A 72 -7.49 -28.18 -2.02
N LYS A 73 -8.13 -27.40 -1.14
CA LYS A 73 -8.60 -26.04 -1.44
C LYS A 73 -7.45 -25.07 -1.66
N VAL A 74 -6.41 -25.14 -0.84
CA VAL A 74 -5.21 -24.28 -0.94
C VAL A 74 -4.43 -24.54 -2.24
N LEU A 75 -4.41 -25.78 -2.75
CA LEU A 75 -3.74 -26.14 -4.01
C LEU A 75 -4.58 -25.91 -5.28
N GLN A 76 -5.91 -25.82 -5.14
CA GLN A 76 -6.83 -25.58 -6.27
C GLN A 76 -7.12 -24.09 -6.51
N ASN A 77 -6.62 -23.21 -5.65
CA ASN A 77 -6.76 -21.76 -5.72
C ASN A 77 -5.57 -21.12 -6.43
#